data_AF-A0A940VUW5-F1
#
_entry.id   AF-A0A940VUW5-F1
#
_cell.length_a   1.000
_cell.length_b   1.000
_cell.length_c   1.000
_cell.angle_alpha   90.00
_cell.angle_beta   90.00
_cell.angle_gamma   90.00
#
_symmetry.space_group_name_H-M   'P 1'
#
loop_
_entity.id
_entity.type
_entity.pdbx_description
1 polymer ?
#
loop_
_entity_poly.entity_id
_entity_poly.type
_entity_poly.pdbx_seq_one_letter_code
_entity_poly.pdbx_strand_id
1 'polypeptide(L)' 'MQRKYPNLCKPIKIGNVHFRNRMFSAPMGGTDITADCTIGRASTLFMN' A
#
# COMPACT_ATOMS: atom_id res chain seq x y z
N MET A 1 -8.03 -2.23 -21.68
CA MET A 1 -7.21 -1.10 -21.20
C MET A 1 -5.76 -1.29 -21.64
N GLN A 2 -5.20 -0.34 -22.40
CA GLN A 2 -3.76 -0.31 -22.64
C GLN A 2 -3.05 0.20 -21.38
N ARG A 3 -2.02 -0.51 -20.91
CA ARG A 3 -1.20 -0.10 -19.75
C ARG A 3 -0.02 0.71 -20.26
N LYS A 4 0.02 2.02 -19.99
CA LYS A 4 1.11 2.93 -20.40
C LYS A 4 2.49 2.49 -19.90
N TYR A 5 2.54 1.82 -18.75
CA TYR A 5 3.77 1.31 -18.13
C TYR A 5 3.66 -0.21 -17.93
N PRO A 6 3.97 -1.01 -18.95
CA PRO A 6 3.68 -2.45 -18.95
C PRO A 6 4.46 -3.19 -17.86
N ASN A 7 5.73 -2.82 -17.63
CA ASN A 7 6.55 -3.44 -16.59
C ASN A 7 6.10 -3.07 -15.17
N LEU A 8 5.63 -1.84 -14.96
CA LEU A 8 5.11 -1.39 -13.66
C LEU A 8 3.80 -2.11 -13.29
N CYS A 9 2.96 -2.39 -14.28
CA CYS A 9 1.68 -3.07 -14.10
C CYS A 9 1.79 -4.61 -14.10
N LYS A 10 2.97 -5.17 -14.40
CA LYS A 10 3.17 -6.62 -14.49
C LYS A 10 3.24 -7.23 -13.07
N PRO A 11 2.65 -8.42 -12.85
CA PRO A 11 2.78 -9.13 -11.58
C PRO A 11 4.25 -9.39 -11.19
N ILE A 12 4.48 -9.50 -9.88
CA ILE A 12 5.79 -9.84 -9.32
C ILE A 12 5.61 -10.73 -8.08
N LYS A 13 6.45 -11.75 -7.93
CA LYS A 13 6.56 -12.53 -6.72
C LYS A 13 7.68 -11.95 -5.86
N ILE A 14 7.39 -11.65 -4.59
CA ILE A 14 8.40 -11.22 -3.61
C ILE A 14 8.25 -12.12 -2.39
N GLY A 15 9.32 -12.85 -2.05
CA GLY A 15 9.23 -13.93 -1.05
C GLY A 15 8.19 -14.99 -1.44
N ASN A 16 7.23 -15.26 -0.56
CA ASN A 16 6.13 -16.20 -0.81
C ASN A 16 4.82 -15.53 -1.29
N VAL A 17 4.82 -14.22 -1.55
CA VAL A 17 3.62 -13.45 -1.92
C VAL A 17 3.66 -13.07 -3.39
N HIS A 18 2.52 -13.22 -4.08
CA HIS A 18 2.33 -12.78 -5.45
C HIS A 18 1.58 -11.44 -5.47
N PHE A 19 2.24 -10.38 -5.92
CA PHE A 19 1.65 -9.05 -6.07
C PHE A 19 1.14 -8.87 -7.50
N ARG A 20 -0.02 -8.21 -7.62
CA ARG A 20 -0.69 -7.96 -8.91
C ARG A 20 0.07 -6.99 -9.81
N ASN A 21 0.91 -6.14 -9.23
CA ASN A 21 1.71 -5.12 -9.92
C ASN A 21 2.91 -4.73 -9.04
N ARG A 22 3.74 -3.80 -9.52
CA ARG A 22 4.98 -3.36 -8.86
C ARG A 22 4.85 -1.97 -8.24
N MET A 23 3.63 -1.51 -7.95
CA MET A 23 3.37 -0.23 -7.29
C MET A 23 3.15 -0.49 -5.80
N PHE A 24 3.92 0.18 -4.96
CA PHE A 24 3.84 0.05 -3.50
C PHE A 24 3.77 1.44 -2.88
N SER A 25 2.93 1.62 -1.86
CA SER A 25 2.96 2.82 -1.03
C SER A 25 4.22 2.78 -0.18
N ALA A 26 5.02 3.84 -0.24
CA ALA A 26 6.10 4.04 0.73
C ALA A 26 5.53 4.07 2.16
N PRO A 27 6.30 3.69 3.19
CA PRO A 27 5.86 3.87 4.56
C PRO A 27 5.59 5.36 4.82
N MET A 28 4.40 5.65 5.32
CA MET A 28 3.96 6.99 5.70
C MET A 28 3.62 6.99 7.19
N GLY A 29 3.94 8.07 7.90
CA GLY A 29 3.54 8.23 9.28
C GLY A 29 2.02 8.33 9.39
N GLY A 30 1.42 7.64 10.36
CA GLY A 30 0.01 7.85 10.70
C GLY A 30 -0.12 9.18 11.43
N THR A 31 -0.81 10.16 10.85
CA THR A 31 -1.07 11.44 11.53
C THR A 31 -2.19 11.30 12.58
N ASP A 32 -3.02 10.27 12.43
CA ASP A 32 -4.09 9.90 13.35
C ASP A 32 -3.60 8.78 14.29
N ILE A 33 -2.78 9.17 15.26
CA ILE A 33 -2.27 8.31 16.34
C ILE A 33 -2.92 8.76 17.66
N THR A 34 -3.49 7.82 18.40
CA THR A 34 -4.10 8.07 19.71
C THR A 34 -3.03 8.20 20.81
N ALA A 35 -3.40 8.69 21.99
CA ALA A 35 -2.45 8.93 23.09
C ALA A 35 -1.76 7.65 23.63
N ASP A 36 -2.37 6.48 23.42
CA ASP A 36 -1.82 5.15 23.70
C ASP A 36 -0.91 4.61 22.59
N CYS A 37 -0.51 5.47 21.63
CA CYS A 37 0.33 5.15 20.49
C CYS A 37 -0.26 4.09 19.54
N THR A 38 -1.59 4.01 19.44
CA THR A 38 -2.28 3.13 18.50
C THR A 38 -2.81 3.89 17.29
N ILE A 39 -3.10 3.16 16.21
CA ILE A 39 -3.61 3.75 14.98
C ILE A 39 -5.07 4.14 15.21
N GLY A 40 -5.38 5.42 15.05
CA GLY A 40 -6.73 5.95 15.16
C GLY A 40 -7.65 5.48 14.03
N ARG A 41 -8.95 5.68 14.23
CA ARG A 41 -10.00 5.20 13.32
C ARG A 41 -10.00 5.92 11.96
N ALA A 42 -9.53 7.16 11.88
CA ALA A 42 -9.45 7.89 10.62
C ALA A 42 -8.42 7.25 9.68
N SER A 43 -7.35 6.63 10.22
CA SER A 43 -6.38 5.87 9.43
C SER A 43 -6.97 4.66 8.70
N THR A 44 -8.09 4.09 9.18
CA THR A 44 -8.76 2.97 8.48
C THR A 44 -9.30 3.38 7.12
N LEU A 45 -9.82 4.61 6.98
CA LEU A 45 -10.34 5.12 5.71
C LEU A 45 -9.25 5.31 4.66
N PHE A 46 -8.00 5.52 5.09
CA PHE A 46 -6.87 5.71 4.19
C PHE A 46 -6.33 4.39 3.63
N MET A 47 -6.50 3.28 4.35
CA MET A 47 -5.94 1.97 4.00
C MET A 47 -6.89 1.08 3.17
N ASN A 48 -8.18 1.43 3.09
CA ASN A 48 -9.22 0.71 2.35
C ASN A 48 -9.53 1.36 1.01
#